data_AF-A0A7S2AF52-F1
#
_entry.id   AF-A0A7S2AF52-F1
#
_cell.length_a   1.000
_cell.length_b   1.000
_cell.length_c   1.000
_cell.angle_alpha   90.00
_cell.angle_beta   90.00
_cell.angle_gamma   90.00
#
_symmetry.space_group_name_H-M   'P 1'
#
loop_
_entity.id
_entity.type
_entity.pdbx_description
1 polymer ?
#
loop_
_entity_poly.entity_id
_entity_poly.type
_entity_poly.pdbx_seq_one_letter_code
_entity_poly.pdbx_strand_id
1 'polypeptide(L)'
;QVPILVAGLFDYFSQQGHCEVLGYLGGFEGLIKGRVVNIDKSMVDQYRNLGGQDMLCQFDEHSDLGFKDHLKAVVATVSKHQLDGLVLVGNLQSQCDAAFITEAFSAEHLSTRVI
;
A
#
# COMPACT_ATOMS: atom_id res chain seq x y z
N GLN A 1 -11.13 8.76 -2.50
CA GLN A 1 -10.91 9.00 -1.05
C GLN A 1 -9.45 8.78 -0.64
N VAL A 2 -8.65 8.11 -1.46
CA VAL A 2 -7.23 7.84 -1.20
C VAL A 2 -6.41 9.10 -0.88
N PRO A 3 -6.57 10.24 -1.57
CA PRO A 3 -5.74 11.41 -1.28
C PRO A 3 -5.87 11.94 0.15
N ILE A 4 -7.08 11.88 0.73
CA ILE A 4 -7.35 12.35 2.09
C ILE A 4 -6.67 11.44 3.12
N LEU A 5 -6.72 10.12 2.88
CA LEU A 5 -6.13 9.12 3.77
C LEU A 5 -4.59 9.21 3.73
N VAL A 6 -4.02 9.34 2.53
CA VAL A 6 -2.58 9.54 2.36
C VAL A 6 -2.13 10.86 2.99
N ALA A 7 -2.88 11.95 2.82
CA ALA A 7 -2.56 13.23 3.47
C ALA A 7 -2.55 13.13 4.99
N GLY A 8 -3.55 12.45 5.58
CA GLY A 8 -3.61 12.25 7.04
C GLY A 8 -2.44 11.41 7.58
N LEU A 9 -2.09 10.32 6.89
CA LEU A 9 -0.93 9.49 7.24
C LEU A 9 0.37 10.31 7.12
N PHE A 10 0.55 11.02 6.01
CA PHE A 10 1.73 11.84 5.77
C PHE A 10 1.89 12.94 6.83
N ASP A 11 0.81 13.63 7.20
CA ASP A 11 0.82 14.67 8.22
C ASP A 11 1.21 14.11 9.60
N TYR A 12 0.70 12.93 9.95
CA TYR A 12 1.04 12.25 11.22
C TYR A 12 2.52 11.86 11.28
N PHE A 13 3.04 11.25 10.20
CA PHE A 13 4.42 10.77 10.15
C PHE A 13 5.44 11.89 9.97
N SER A 14 5.08 12.96 9.26
CA SER A 14 5.93 14.14 9.11
C SER A 14 6.22 14.83 10.45
N GLN A 15 5.31 14.73 11.42
CA GLN A 15 5.52 15.28 12.77
C GLN A 15 6.46 14.43 13.62
N GLN A 16 6.62 13.13 13.30
CA GLN A 16 7.48 12.20 14.04
C GLN A 16 8.93 12.20 13.54
N GLY A 17 9.17 12.68 12.30
CA GLY A 17 10.50 12.98 11.76
C GLY A 17 11.30 11.80 11.19
N HIS A 18 10.80 10.56 11.27
CA HIS A 18 11.56 9.35 10.91
C HIS A 18 10.78 8.31 10.11
N CYS A 19 9.71 8.70 9.40
CA CYS A 19 8.91 7.75 8.63
C CYS A 19 8.80 8.19 7.17
N GLU A 20 9.10 7.27 6.25
CA GLU A 20 8.81 7.41 4.83
C GLU A 20 7.45 6.78 4.52
N VAL A 21 6.67 7.45 3.66
CA VAL A 21 5.38 6.95 3.19
C VAL A 21 5.54 6.54 1.75
N LEU A 22 5.36 5.26 1.47
CA LEU A 22 5.46 4.69 0.15
C LEU A 22 4.06 4.43 -0.42
N GLY A 23 3.83 4.88 -1.66
CA GLY A 23 2.59 4.67 -2.39
C GLY A 23 2.78 3.70 -3.55
N TYR A 24 1.99 2.63 -3.59
CA TYR A 24 2.03 1.66 -4.70
C TYR A 24 1.17 2.14 -5.87
N LEU A 25 1.77 2.25 -7.06
CA LEU A 25 1.12 2.71 -8.28
C LEU A 25 0.27 1.60 -8.90
N GLY A 26 -0.96 1.90 -9.30
CA GLY A 26 -1.86 0.88 -9.85
C GLY A 26 -2.49 -0.02 -8.79
N GLY A 27 -2.54 0.43 -7.52
CA GLY A 27 -3.20 -0.31 -6.45
C GLY A 27 -2.51 -1.64 -6.13
N PHE A 28 -3.30 -2.71 -6.01
CA PHE A 28 -2.82 -4.02 -5.57
C PHE A 28 -1.82 -4.65 -6.57
N GLU A 29 -2.03 -4.44 -7.86
CA GLU A 29 -1.09 -4.90 -8.89
C GLU A 29 0.27 -4.19 -8.78
N GLY A 30 0.25 -2.92 -8.36
CA GLY A 30 1.44 -2.17 -7.99
C GLY A 30 2.24 -2.82 -6.88
N LEU A 31 1.55 -3.31 -5.84
CA LEU A 31 2.15 -4.03 -4.72
C LEU A 31 2.75 -5.37 -5.17
N ILE A 32 2.03 -6.14 -6.00
CA ILE A 32 2.53 -7.41 -6.55
C ILE A 32 3.79 -7.17 -7.40
N LYS A 33 3.78 -6.14 -8.26
CA LYS A 33 4.88 -5.83 -9.17
C LYS A 33 6.00 -4.99 -8.51
N GLY A 34 5.82 -4.54 -7.27
CA GLY A 34 6.75 -3.64 -6.58
C GLY A 34 6.90 -2.26 -7.24
N ARG A 35 5.83 -1.75 -7.88
CA ARG A 35 5.80 -0.41 -8.48
C ARG A 35 5.42 0.60 -7.41
N VAL A 36 6.41 1.32 -6.89
CA VAL A 36 6.24 2.22 -5.75
C VAL A 36 6.79 3.60 -6.07
N VAL A 37 6.18 4.62 -5.45
CA VAL A 37 6.66 5.99 -5.43
C VAL A 37 6.77 6.48 -3.99
N ASN A 38 7.75 7.35 -3.73
CA ASN A 38 7.82 8.03 -2.45
C ASN A 38 6.75 9.13 -2.41
N ILE A 39 5.96 9.17 -1.35
CA ILE A 39 4.98 10.24 -1.12
C ILE A 39 5.72 11.39 -0.47
N ASP A 40 5.81 12.52 -1.17
CA ASP A 40 6.40 13.75 -0.65
C ASP A 40 5.33 14.81 -0.39
N LYS A 41 5.76 15.89 0.26
CA LYS A 41 4.88 17.01 0.60
C LYS A 41 4.28 17.67 -0.63
N SER A 42 5.02 17.79 -1.74
CA SER A 42 4.54 18.42 -2.96
C SER A 42 3.39 17.61 -3.57
N MET A 43 3.53 16.30 -3.61
CA MET A 43 2.50 15.37 -4.08
C MET A 43 1.27 15.46 -3.16
N VAL A 44 1.44 15.41 -1.84
CA VAL A 44 0.31 15.52 -0.91
C VAL A 44 -0.43 16.83 -1.07
N ASP A 45 0.28 17.97 -1.13
CA ASP A 45 -0.33 19.29 -1.25
C ASP A 45 -1.09 19.48 -2.57
N GLN A 46 -0.64 18.84 -3.66
CA GLN A 46 -1.33 18.86 -4.95
C GLN A 46 -2.69 18.14 -4.91
N TYR A 47 -2.79 17.03 -4.17
CA TYR A 47 -4.01 16.21 -4.10
C TYR A 47 -4.82 16.44 -2.81
N ARG A 48 -4.38 17.34 -1.94
CA ARG A 48 -5.03 17.59 -0.65
C ARG A 48 -6.47 18.05 -0.87
N ASN A 49 -7.39 17.41 -0.15
CA ASN A 49 -8.84 17.62 -0.25
C ASN A 49 -9.46 17.29 -1.62
N LEU A 50 -8.72 16.67 -2.54
CA LEU A 50 -9.27 16.18 -3.79
C LEU A 50 -9.86 14.77 -3.63
N GLY A 51 -10.86 14.49 -4.47
CA GLY A 51 -11.39 13.14 -4.67
C GLY A 51 -10.55 12.32 -5.65
N GLY A 52 -11.08 11.17 -6.08
CA GLY A 52 -10.48 10.37 -7.14
C GLY A 52 -9.46 9.32 -6.68
N GLN A 53 -8.83 8.72 -7.68
CA GLN A 53 -7.85 7.63 -7.63
C GLN A 53 -6.55 7.98 -8.37
N ASP A 54 -6.48 9.18 -8.93
CA ASP A 54 -5.42 9.64 -9.84
C ASP A 54 -4.06 9.79 -9.15
N MET A 55 -4.04 10.06 -7.84
CA MET A 55 -2.81 10.26 -7.05
C MET A 55 -1.84 9.07 -7.17
N LEU A 56 -2.36 7.85 -7.20
CA LEU A 56 -1.57 6.61 -7.35
C LEU A 56 -2.00 5.81 -8.58
N CYS A 57 -2.74 6.45 -9.49
CA CYS A 57 -3.28 5.82 -10.69
C CYS A 57 -3.93 4.46 -10.39
N GLN A 58 -4.80 4.40 -9.38
CA GLN A 58 -5.43 3.14 -9.00
C GLN A 58 -6.51 2.79 -10.02
N PHE A 59 -6.47 1.57 -10.52
CA PHE A 59 -7.47 1.01 -11.41
C PHE A 59 -7.70 -0.45 -11.00
N ASP A 60 -8.91 -0.96 -11.24
CA ASP A 60 -9.17 -2.40 -11.12
C ASP A 60 -8.46 -3.13 -12.27
N GLU A 61 -7.21 -3.51 -12.04
CA GLU A 61 -6.52 -4.47 -12.90
C GLU A 61 -6.69 -5.87 -12.31
N HIS A 62 -7.34 -6.75 -13.07
CA HIS A 62 -7.32 -8.18 -12.76
C HIS A 62 -5.90 -8.69 -12.94
N SER A 63 -5.32 -9.20 -11.85
CA SER A 63 -4.01 -9.84 -11.91
C SER A 63 -4.17 -11.26 -12.47
N ASP A 64 -3.46 -11.58 -13.55
CA ASP A 64 -3.49 -12.89 -14.21
C ASP A 64 -2.83 -14.03 -13.39
N LEU A 65 -2.19 -13.66 -12.27
CA LEU A 65 -1.52 -14.58 -11.36
C LEU A 65 -2.52 -15.33 -10.47
N GLY A 66 -2.16 -16.56 -10.08
CA GLY A 66 -2.94 -17.32 -9.11
C GLY A 66 -2.82 -16.73 -7.69
N PHE A 67 -3.87 -16.90 -6.88
CA PHE A 67 -3.96 -16.34 -5.52
C PHE A 67 -2.73 -16.61 -4.63
N LYS A 68 -2.16 -17.82 -4.69
CA LYS A 68 -0.94 -18.16 -3.93
C LYS A 68 0.31 -17.41 -4.40
N ASP A 69 0.40 -17.15 -5.70
CA ASP A 69 1.53 -16.43 -6.29
C ASP A 69 1.43 -14.94 -6.00
N HIS A 70 0.22 -14.39 -5.88
CA HIS A 70 0.01 -13.02 -5.37
C HIS A 70 0.59 -12.86 -3.97
N LEU A 71 0.24 -13.75 -3.04
CA LEU A 71 0.72 -13.66 -1.66
C LEU A 71 2.25 -13.72 -1.58
N LYS A 72 2.88 -14.62 -2.34
CA LYS A 72 4.34 -14.71 -2.42
C LYS A 72 4.98 -13.45 -2.99
N ALA A 73 4.38 -12.87 -4.03
CA ALA A 73 4.87 -11.63 -4.62
C ALA A 73 4.77 -10.46 -3.62
N VAL A 74 3.65 -10.35 -2.90
CA VAL A 74 3.46 -9.32 -1.86
C VAL A 74 4.50 -9.49 -0.74
N VAL A 75 4.68 -10.70 -0.22
CA VAL A 75 5.73 -11.00 0.79
C VAL A 75 7.11 -10.57 0.29
N ALA A 76 7.44 -10.89 -0.97
CA ALA A 76 8.72 -10.53 -1.56
C ALA A 76 8.89 -9.01 -1.68
N THR A 77 7.86 -8.29 -2.13
CA THR A 77 7.86 -6.83 -2.23
C THR A 77 8.03 -6.18 -0.85
N VAL A 78 7.23 -6.61 0.13
CA VAL A 78 7.29 -6.08 1.51
C VAL A 78 8.65 -6.32 2.15
N SER A 79 9.21 -7.52 1.98
CA SER A 79 10.55 -7.86 2.47
C SER A 79 11.65 -7.02 1.81
N LYS A 80 11.53 -6.81 0.48
CA LYS A 80 12.49 -6.01 -0.30
C LYS A 80 12.50 -4.54 0.13
N HIS A 81 11.32 -3.98 0.43
CA HIS A 81 11.17 -2.60 0.86
C HIS A 81 11.28 -2.40 2.38
N GLN A 82 11.45 -3.49 3.15
CA GLN A 82 11.59 -3.48 4.61
C GLN A 82 10.47 -2.68 5.31
N LEU A 83 9.22 -2.91 4.88
CA LEU A 83 8.10 -2.13 5.43
C LEU A 83 7.80 -2.54 6.87
N ASP A 84 7.64 -1.54 7.75
CA ASP A 84 7.11 -1.75 9.11
C ASP A 84 5.59 -1.93 9.12
N GLY A 85 4.90 -1.33 8.14
CA GLY A 85 3.45 -1.39 8.02
C GLY A 85 2.96 -1.31 6.58
N LEU A 86 1.81 -1.93 6.32
CA LEU A 86 1.10 -1.93 5.05
C LEU A 86 -0.36 -1.52 5.32
N VAL A 87 -0.80 -0.42 4.70
CA VAL A 87 -2.19 0.06 4.80
C VAL A 87 -2.95 -0.30 3.52
N LEU A 88 -3.98 -1.13 3.63
CA LEU A 88 -4.80 -1.57 2.50
C LEU A 88 -6.14 -0.83 2.51
N VAL A 89 -6.29 0.10 1.58
CA VAL A 89 -7.51 0.90 1.44
C VAL A 89 -8.34 0.35 0.28
N GLY A 90 -9.51 -0.19 0.57
CA GLY A 90 -10.36 -0.76 -0.46
C GLY A 90 -11.74 -1.19 0.02
N ASN A 91 -12.37 -2.07 -0.75
CA ASN A 91 -13.70 -2.62 -0.48
C ASN A 91 -13.60 -3.90 0.36
N LEU A 92 -14.71 -4.61 0.54
CA LEU A 92 -14.76 -5.87 1.30
C LEU A 92 -13.74 -6.91 0.80
N GLN A 93 -13.55 -7.02 -0.52
CA GLN A 93 -12.58 -7.96 -1.08
C GLN A 93 -11.16 -7.62 -0.63
N SER A 94 -10.79 -6.34 -0.67
CA SER A 94 -9.49 -5.87 -0.18
C SER A 94 -9.27 -6.19 1.30
N GLN A 95 -10.34 -6.18 2.13
CA GLN A 95 -10.24 -6.59 3.54
C GLN A 95 -10.04 -8.10 3.69
N CYS A 96 -10.68 -8.93 2.86
CA CYS A 96 -10.40 -10.37 2.83
C CYS A 96 -8.94 -10.63 2.41
N ASP A 97 -8.46 -9.95 1.38
CA ASP A 97 -7.08 -10.07 0.91
C ASP A 97 -6.08 -9.64 2.01
N ALA A 98 -6.38 -8.57 2.75
CA ALA A 98 -5.59 -8.13 3.90
C ALA A 98 -5.43 -9.23 4.97
N ALA A 99 -6.49 -9.99 5.25
CA ALA A 99 -6.45 -11.10 6.21
C ALA A 99 -5.50 -12.21 5.72
N PHE A 100 -5.58 -12.59 4.45
CA PHE A 100 -4.69 -13.60 3.86
C PHE A 100 -3.23 -13.13 3.78
N ILE A 101 -3.00 -11.86 3.45
CA ILE A 101 -1.65 -11.26 3.45
C ILE A 101 -1.06 -11.28 4.86
N THR A 102 -1.87 -10.95 5.87
CA THR A 102 -1.45 -11.00 7.28
C THR A 102 -1.03 -12.42 7.68
N GLU A 103 -1.81 -13.43 7.30
CA GLU A 103 -1.47 -14.83 7.54
C GLU A 103 -0.16 -15.22 6.87
N ALA A 104 0.03 -14.83 5.60
CA ALA A 104 1.27 -15.06 4.86
C ALA A 104 2.48 -14.39 5.52
N PHE A 105 2.33 -13.15 6.00
CA PHE A 105 3.41 -12.43 6.71
C PHE A 105 3.80 -13.13 8.01
N SER A 106 2.83 -13.64 8.75
CA SER A 106 3.07 -14.42 9.97
C SER A 106 3.81 -15.73 9.67
N ALA A 107 3.39 -16.43 8.61
CA ALA A 107 4.03 -17.67 8.16
C ALA A 107 5.50 -17.48 7.73
N GLU A 108 5.83 -16.32 7.17
CA GLU A 108 7.17 -15.95 6.72
C GLU A 108 7.96 -15.13 7.77
N HIS A 109 7.43 -15.01 8.99
CA HIS A 109 8.03 -14.30 10.13
C HIS A 109 8.35 -12.81 9.86
N LEU A 110 7.55 -12.14 9.03
CA LEU A 110 7.66 -10.70 8.83
C LEU A 110 7.03 -9.94 10.00
N SER A 111 7.73 -8.91 10.48
CA SER A 111 7.23 -8.01 11.53
C SER A 111 6.28 -6.92 11.03
N THR A 112 6.05 -6.86 9.71
CA THR A 112 5.19 -5.88 9.05
C THR A 112 3.75 -6.00 9.53
N ARG A 113 3.15 -4.89 9.96
CA ARG A 113 1.74 -4.84 10.37
C ARG A 113 0.83 -4.50 9.20
N VAL A 114 -0.27 -5.23 9.03
CA VAL A 114 -1.29 -4.93 8.02
C VAL A 114 -2.45 -4.20 8.69
N ILE A 115 -2.89 -3.09 8.10
CA ILE A 115 -4.00 -2.25 8.56
C ILE A 115 -5.01 -2.07 7.43
#